data_AF-A0A7V4IJD3-F1
#
_entry.id   AF-A0A7V4IJD3-F1
#
_cell.length_a   1.000
_cell.length_b   1.000
_cell.length_c   1.000
_cell.angle_alpha   90.00
_cell.angle_beta   90.00
_cell.angle_gamma   90.00
#
_symmetry.space_group_name_H-M   'P 1'
#
loop_
_entity.id
_entity.type
_entity.pdbx_description
1 polymer ?
#
loop_
_entity_poly.entity_id
_entity_poly.type
_entity_poly.pdbx_seq_one_letter_code
_entity_poly.pdbx_strand_id
1 'polypeptide(L)' 'MVVILGPTASGKTGMGVRLAFEFGGEIISADSRQVYRGMDIGTGKDLDEYDLEVSDGR' A
#
# COMPACT_ATOMS: atom_id res chain seq x y z
N MET A 1 15.11 -0.38 -6.57
CA MET A 1 14.42 -0.78 -5.32
C MET A 1 14.24 0.47 -4.46
N VAL A 2 13.00 0.75 -4.06
CA VAL A 2 12.64 1.89 -3.20
C VAL A 2 12.01 1.32 -1.93
N VAL A 3 12.34 1.89 -0.77
CA VAL A 3 11.83 1.43 0.53
C VAL A 3 11.16 2.61 1.24
N ILE A 4 9.90 2.42 1.65
CA ILE A 4 9.11 3.44 2.35
C ILE A 4 8.94 2.98 3.80
N LEU A 5 9.56 3.72 4.73
CA LEU A 5 9.56 3.42 6.17
C LEU A 5 8.74 4.47 6.94
N GLY A 6 8.26 4.10 8.13
CA GLY A 6 7.52 5.00 9.02
C GLY A 6 6.48 4.28 9.88
N PRO A 7 5.89 4.97 10.88
CA PRO A 7 4.96 4.38 11.84
C PRO A 7 3.64 3.94 11.20
N THR A 8 2.91 3.02 11.82
CA THR A 8 1.57 2.59 11.35
C THR A 8 0.64 3.81 11.19
N ALA A 9 -0.24 3.77 10.18
CA ALA A 9 -1.16 4.86 9.82
C ALA A 9 -0.52 6.19 9.36
N SER A 10 0.77 6.20 9.00
CA SER A 10 1.43 7.40 8.46
C SER A 10 1.26 7.63 6.94
N GLY A 11 0.36 6.92 6.26
CA GLY A 11 0.12 7.08 4.82
C GLY A 11 1.16 6.45 3.88
N LYS A 12 1.92 5.45 4.35
CA LYS A 12 2.97 4.78 3.54
C LYS A 12 2.40 3.98 2.37
N THR A 13 1.25 3.32 2.59
CA THR A 13 0.59 2.50 1.59
C THR A 13 0.19 3.35 0.40
N GLY A 14 -0.59 4.42 0.59
CA GLY A 14 -0.97 5.34 -0.50
C GLY A 14 0.23 5.96 -1.24
N MET A 15 1.32 6.32 -0.53
CA MET A 15 2.55 6.81 -1.19
C MET A 15 3.21 5.73 -2.04
N GLY A 16 3.29 4.49 -1.54
CA GLY A 16 3.83 3.36 -2.28
C GLY A 16 3.00 2.99 -3.50
N VAL A 17 1.68 3.05 -3.38
CA VAL A 17 0.72 2.82 -4.46
C VAL A 17 0.89 3.83 -5.58
N ARG A 18 0.97 5.13 -5.23
CA ARG A 18 1.20 6.18 -6.21
C ARG A 18 2.55 6.05 -6.92
N LEU A 19 3.62 5.76 -6.19
CA LEU A 19 4.95 5.52 -6.79
C LEU A 19 4.95 4.29 -7.70
N ALA A 20 4.32 3.20 -7.28
CA ALA A 20 4.22 2.00 -8.11
C ALA A 20 3.45 2.29 -9.42
N PHE A 21 2.36 3.06 -9.35
CA PHE A 21 1.60 3.48 -10.53
C PHE A 21 2.42 4.39 -11.46
N GLU A 22 3.06 5.44 -10.94
CA GLU A 22 3.83 6.40 -11.74
C GLU A 22 5.04 5.76 -12.45
N PHE A 23 5.67 4.77 -11.82
CA PHE A 23 6.88 4.11 -12.35
C PHE A 23 6.62 2.72 -12.96
N GLY A 24 5.38 2.25 -12.99
CA GLY A 24 5.04 0.89 -13.46
C GLY A 24 5.70 -0.22 -12.63
N GLY A 25 5.86 0.02 -11.32
CA GLY A 25 6.52 -0.89 -10.39
C GLY A 25 5.55 -1.80 -9.64
N GLU A 26 6.09 -2.81 -8.98
CA GLU A 26 5.34 -3.72 -8.11
C GLU A 26 5.53 -3.34 -6.63
N ILE A 27 4.49 -3.53 -5.82
CA ILE A 27 4.52 -3.28 -4.37
C ILE A 27 4.71 -4.61 -3.65
N ILE A 28 5.64 -4.64 -2.71
CA ILE A 28 5.86 -5.78 -1.83
C ILE A 28 5.64 -5.29 -0.39
N SER A 29 4.69 -5.89 0.33
CA SER A 29 4.50 -5.59 1.75
C SER A 29 5.68 -6.14 2.57
N ALA A 30 6.26 -5.28 3.38
CA ALA A 30 7.30 -5.63 4.35
C ALA A 30 6.77 -5.77 5.79
N ASP A 31 5.45 -5.63 5.99
CA ASP A 31 4.82 -5.80 7.31
C ASP A 31 4.61 -7.29 7.59
N SER A 32 5.31 -7.81 8.61
CA SER A 32 5.26 -9.22 8.99
C SER A 32 3.89 -9.69 9.48
N ARG A 33 2.99 -8.77 9.84
CA ARG A 33 1.62 -9.10 10.29
C ARG A 33 0.65 -9.17 9.11
N GLN A 34 0.94 -8.51 7.99
CA GLN A 34 0.03 -8.52 6.82
C GLN A 34 0.00 -9.87 6.09
N VAL A 35 0.91 -10.79 6.40
CA VAL A 35 0.93 -12.15 5.82
C VAL A 35 -0.19 -13.06 6.34
N TYR A 36 -0.77 -12.77 7.51
CA TYR A 36 -1.79 -13.63 8.13
C TYR A 36 -3.14 -13.50 7.43
N ARG A 37 -3.69 -14.60 6.92
CA ARG A 37 -5.01 -14.61 6.26
C ARG A 37 -6.14 -14.40 7.29
N GLY A 38 -7.14 -13.58 6.93
CA GLY A 38 -8.31 -13.28 7.77
C GLY A 38 -8.04 -12.32 8.93
N MET A 39 -6.86 -11.68 8.98
CA MET A 39 -6.48 -10.71 10.01
C MET A 39 -6.36 -9.30 9.44
N ASP A 40 -7.32 -8.85 8.63
CA ASP A 40 -7.14 -7.66 7.81
C ASP A 40 -7.28 -6.35 8.63
N ILE A 41 -8.29 -6.26 9.50
CA ILE A 41 -8.57 -5.08 10.34
C ILE A 41 -7.41 -4.79 11.32
N GLY A 42 -6.94 -5.82 12.04
CA GLY A 42 -5.91 -5.66 13.07
C GLY A 42 -4.48 -5.48 12.52
N THR A 43 -4.30 -5.66 11.21
CA THR A 43 -2.99 -5.54 10.54
C THR A 43 -2.96 -4.44 9.48
N GLY A 44 -4.04 -3.64 9.39
CA GLY A 44 -4.12 -2.52 8.47
C GLY A 44 -3.99 -2.94 7.01
N LYS A 45 -4.59 -4.07 6.63
CA LYS A 45 -4.72 -4.47 5.22
C LYS A 45 -5.96 -3.83 4.61
N ASP A 46 -5.91 -2.52 4.49
CA ASP A 46 -6.93 -1.76 3.80
C ASP A 46 -6.70 -1.93 2.29
N LEU A 47 -7.32 -2.97 1.71
CA LEU A 47 -7.15 -3.33 0.30
C LEU A 47 -7.62 -2.21 -0.64
N ASP A 48 -8.62 -1.44 -0.22
CA ASP A 48 -9.15 -0.29 -0.97
C ASP A 48 -8.09 0.81 -1.18
N GLU A 49 -7.04 0.87 -0.35
CA GLU A 49 -5.95 1.86 -0.51
C GLU A 49 -5.04 1.53 -1.71
N TYR A 50 -5.10 0.30 -2.23
CA TYR A 50 -4.39 -0.13 -3.44
C TYR A 50 -5.17 0.14 -4.72
N ASP A 51 -6.48 0.31 -4.62
CA ASP A 51 -7.31 0.72 -5.74
C ASP A 51 -7.16 2.23 -5.90
N LEU A 52 -6.25 2.63 -6.81
CA LEU A 52 -6.27 3.96 -7.36
C LEU A 52 -7.53 4.07 -8.22
N GLU A 53 -8.65 4.47 -7.60
CA GLU A 53 -9.78 4.97 -8.37
C GLU A 53 -9.23 6.02 -9.33
N VAL A 54 -9.39 5.73 -10.62
CA VAL A 54 -8.99 6.56 -11.76
C VAL A 54 -9.78 7.87 -11.69
N SER A 55 -9.39 8.72 -10.75
CA SER A 55 -9.91 10.06 -10.51
C SER A 55 -8.93 11.10 -11.07
N ASP A 56 -7.94 10.66 -11.84
CA ASP A 56 -7.23 11.51 -12.78
C ASP A 56 -7.97 11.43 -14.12
N GLY A 57 -8.89 12.39 -14.33
CA GLY A 57 -9.79 12.46 -15.48
C GLY A 57 -9.06 12.63 -16.81
N ARG A 58 -8.56 11.52 -17.36
CA ARG A 58 -8.22 11.34 -18.77
C ARG A 58 -9.23 10.44 -19.45
#